data_AF-A0A256WMN9-F1
#
_entry.id   AF-A0A256WMN9-F1
#
_cell.length_a   1.000
_cell.length_b   1.000
_cell.length_c   1.000
_cell.angle_alpha   90.00
_cell.angle_beta   90.00
_cell.angle_gamma   90.00
#
_symmetry.space_group_name_H-M   'P 1'
#
loop_
_entity.id
_entity.type
_entity.pdbx_description
1 polymer ?
#
loop_
_entity_poly.entity_id
_entity_poly.type
_entity_poly.pdbx_seq_one_letter_code
_entity_poly.pdbx_strand_id
1 'polypeptide(L)'
;MAKKKGSTRLRNNKARLLKFLRYTNKLTAYQKFASRVGYMGAGFLIAAQWTIEPTLYIIGFICVMVQTSSRKQWNLVALNFNGLVAWISHFLK
;
A
#
# COMPACT_ATOMS: atom_id res chain seq x y z
N MET A 1 7.26 -46.90 -30.08
CA MET A 1 7.61 -46.40 -28.73
C MET A 1 7.97 -44.90 -28.81
N ALA A 2 7.01 -43.97 -28.84
CA ALA A 2 7.31 -42.56 -29.22
C ALA A 2 6.47 -41.47 -28.49
N LYS A 3 6.13 -41.64 -27.20
CA LYS A 3 5.22 -40.71 -26.48
C LYS A 3 5.83 -39.93 -25.30
N LYS A 4 7.15 -39.94 -25.11
CA LYS A 4 7.78 -39.27 -23.94
C LYS A 4 8.31 -37.84 -24.17
N LYS A 5 8.52 -37.36 -25.41
CA LYS A 5 9.11 -36.02 -25.66
C LYS A 5 8.15 -34.84 -25.42
N GLY A 6 6.83 -35.02 -25.59
CA GLY A 6 5.84 -33.93 -25.42
C GLY A 6 5.58 -33.54 -23.96
N SER A 7 5.57 -34.51 -23.05
CA SER A 7 5.29 -34.30 -21.61
C SER A 7 6.40 -33.49 -20.91
N THR A 8 7.66 -33.70 -21.29
CA THR A 8 8.81 -32.98 -20.72
C THR A 8 8.80 -31.48 -21.07
N ARG A 9 8.32 -31.11 -22.27
CA ARG A 9 8.18 -29.69 -22.69
C ARG A 9 7.11 -28.96 -21.88
N LEU A 10 5.94 -29.57 -21.68
CA LEU A 10 4.84 -29.00 -20.89
C LEU A 10 5.24 -28.76 -19.43
N ARG A 11 6.03 -29.67 -18.84
CA ARG A 11 6.59 -29.50 -17.49
C ARG A 11 7.51 -28.28 -17.38
N ASN A 12 8.34 -28.04 -18.39
CA ASN A 12 9.23 -26.87 -18.42
C ASN A 12 8.46 -25.54 -18.55
N ASN A 13 7.38 -25.50 -19.33
CA ASN A 13 6.58 -24.29 -19.48
C ASN A 13 5.82 -23.94 -18.19
N LYS A 14 5.26 -24.94 -17.50
CA LYS A 14 4.67 -24.75 -16.16
C LYS A 14 5.71 -24.27 -15.16
N ALA A 15 6.92 -24.84 -15.17
CA ALA A 15 8.00 -24.41 -14.29
C ALA A 15 8.49 -22.98 -14.58
N ARG A 16 8.54 -22.56 -15.86
CA ARG A 16 8.87 -21.17 -16.24
C ARG A 16 7.78 -20.19 -15.82
N LEU A 17 6.51 -20.55 -16.04
CA LEU A 17 5.37 -19.74 -15.60
C LEU A 17 5.40 -19.55 -14.08
N LEU A 18 5.61 -20.63 -13.32
CA LEU A 18 5.76 -20.57 -11.87
C LEU A 18 6.98 -19.74 -11.45
N LYS A 19 8.10 -19.79 -12.19
CA LYS A 19 9.28 -18.93 -11.92
C LYS A 19 9.01 -17.45 -12.20
N PHE A 20 8.21 -17.14 -13.20
CA PHE A 20 7.81 -15.78 -13.57
C PHE A 20 6.78 -15.19 -12.60
N LEU A 21 5.80 -16.02 -12.20
CA LEU A 21 4.80 -15.69 -11.16
C LEU A 21 5.42 -15.64 -9.77
N ARG A 22 6.51 -16.37 -9.53
CA ARG A 22 7.41 -16.17 -8.39
C ARG A 22 8.26 -14.92 -8.60
N TYR A 23 7.59 -13.82 -8.92
CA TYR A 23 8.11 -12.48 -8.82
C TYR A 23 8.34 -12.22 -7.34
N THR A 24 9.55 -12.54 -6.87
CA THR A 24 9.97 -12.23 -5.51
C THR A 24 10.33 -10.75 -5.47
N ASN A 25 9.32 -9.89 -5.55
CA ASN A 25 9.51 -8.50 -5.16
C ASN A 25 9.76 -8.54 -3.65
N LYS A 26 11.03 -8.66 -3.25
CA LYS A 26 11.41 -8.39 -1.87
C LYS A 26 11.05 -6.92 -1.65
N LEU A 27 9.90 -6.68 -1.02
CA LEU A 27 9.54 -5.34 -0.58
C LEU A 27 10.72 -4.82 0.24
N THR A 28 11.31 -3.72 -0.23
CA THR A 28 12.35 -3.00 0.49
C THR A 28 11.85 -2.72 1.91
N ALA A 29 12.73 -2.78 2.91
CA ALA A 29 12.36 -2.57 4.32
C ALA A 29 11.50 -1.32 4.52
N TYR A 30 11.79 -0.25 3.76
CA TYR A 30 11.01 0.98 3.70
C TYR A 30 9.54 0.77 3.29
N GLN A 31 9.27 -0.05 2.26
CA GLN A 31 7.90 -0.34 1.82
C GLN A 31 7.12 -1.15 2.86
N LYS A 32 7.80 -2.00 3.64
CA LYS A 32 7.18 -2.73 4.75
C LYS A 32 6.84 -1.80 5.91
N PHE A 33 7.74 -0.88 6.23
CA PHE A 33 7.51 0.15 7.24
C PHE A 33 6.37 1.09 6.82
N ALA A 34 6.40 1.62 5.60
CA ALA A 34 5.35 2.47 5.06
C ALA A 34 3.98 1.79 5.07
N SER A 35 3.91 0.48 4.80
CA SER A 35 2.66 -0.29 4.91
C SER A 35 2.16 -0.38 6.35
N ARG A 36 3.06 -0.61 7.33
CA ARG A 36 2.70 -0.66 8.76
C ARG A 36 2.23 0.69 9.30
N VAL A 37 2.93 1.76 8.95
CA VAL A 37 2.56 3.14 9.31
C VAL A 37 1.21 3.50 8.68
N GLY A 38 0.96 3.10 7.44
CA GLY A 38 -0.34 3.28 6.79
C GLY A 38 -1.50 2.59 7.53
N TYR A 39 -1.30 1.35 8.00
CA TYR A 39 -2.31 0.65 8.82
C TYR A 39 -2.59 1.38 10.13
N MET A 40 -1.56 1.92 10.79
CA MET A 40 -1.75 2.74 11.99
C MET A 40 -2.49 4.04 11.66
N GLY A 41 -2.16 4.69 10.54
CA GLY A 41 -2.84 5.90 10.05
C GLY A 41 -4.33 5.67 9.79
N ALA A 42 -4.69 4.56 9.15
CA ALA A 42 -6.09 4.18 8.95
C ALA A 42 -6.82 3.96 10.28
N GLY A 43 -6.15 3.34 11.26
CA GLY A 43 -6.68 3.19 12.62
C GLY A 43 -6.94 4.55 13.30
N PHE A 44 -6.01 5.49 13.17
CA PHE A 44 -6.19 6.85 13.70
C PHE A 44 -7.32 7.61 13.01
N LEU A 45 -7.51 7.45 11.70
CA LEU A 45 -8.65 8.04 10.99
C LEU A 45 -10.00 7.47 11.46
N ILE A 46 -10.07 6.16 11.69
CA ILE A 46 -11.28 5.53 12.24
C ILE A 46 -11.53 5.99 13.68
N ALA A 47 -10.48 6.09 14.51
CA ALA A 47 -10.61 6.62 15.86
C ALA A 47 -11.03 8.10 15.86
N ALA A 48 -10.46 8.91 14.96
CA ALA A 48 -10.82 10.31 14.77
C ALA A 48 -12.31 10.48 14.46
N GLN A 49 -12.92 9.54 13.74
CA GLN A 49 -14.36 9.53 13.46
C GLN A 49 -15.22 9.46 14.74
N TRP A 50 -14.75 8.76 15.78
CA TRP A 50 -15.46 8.62 17.05
C TRP A 50 -15.18 9.76 18.03
N THR A 51 -13.97 10.33 18.01
CA THR A 51 -13.58 11.43 18.92
C THR A 51 -13.88 12.81 18.33
N ILE A 52 -14.06 12.92 17.00
CA ILE A 52 -14.28 14.18 16.25
C ILE A 52 -13.15 15.20 16.53
N GLU A 53 -11.96 14.72 16.90
CA GLU A 53 -10.83 15.59 17.21
C GLU A 53 -9.99 15.85 15.96
N PRO A 54 -9.76 17.11 15.56
CA PRO A 54 -9.01 17.42 14.34
C PRO A 54 -7.56 16.92 14.39
N THR A 55 -6.96 16.85 15.58
CA THR A 55 -5.60 16.36 15.84
C THR A 55 -5.41 14.93 15.33
N LEU A 56 -6.39 14.06 15.58
CA LEU A 56 -6.35 12.64 15.18
C LEU A 56 -6.48 12.48 13.67
N TYR A 57 -7.27 13.33 13.02
CA TYR A 57 -7.33 13.36 11.55
C TYR A 57 -5.99 13.77 10.95
N ILE A 58 -5.35 14.83 11.45
CA ILE A 58 -4.07 15.31 10.93
C ILE A 58 -3.00 14.21 11.03
N ILE A 59 -2.88 13.56 12.19
CA ILE A 59 -1.93 12.45 12.39
C ILE A 59 -2.25 11.27 11.47
N GLY A 60 -3.54 10.90 11.35
CA GLY A 60 -3.99 9.82 10.47
C GLY A 60 -3.67 10.07 8.99
N PHE A 61 -3.94 11.28 8.49
CA PHE A 61 -3.64 11.69 7.11
C PHE A 61 -2.14 11.70 6.82
N ILE A 62 -1.30 12.16 7.75
CA ILE A 62 0.17 12.10 7.60
C ILE A 62 0.64 10.65 7.46
N CYS A 63 0.16 9.75 8.32
CA CYS A 63 0.54 8.34 8.28
C CYS A 63 0.10 7.64 6.98
N VAL A 64 -1.12 7.90 6.50
CA VAL A 64 -1.62 7.34 5.22
C VAL A 64 -0.89 7.94 4.01
N MET A 65 -0.48 9.20 4.08
CA MET A 65 0.29 9.86 3.03
C MET A 65 1.70 9.28 2.84
N VAL A 66 2.35 8.84 3.93
CA VAL A 66 3.64 8.11 3.86
C VAL A 66 3.47 6.76 3.12
N GLN A 67 2.36 6.06 3.34
CA GLN A 67 2.07 4.81 2.63
C GLN A 67 1.81 5.03 1.14
N THR A 68 0.95 5.99 0.79
CA THR A 68 0.54 6.26 -0.60
C THR A 68 1.68 6.82 -1.45
N SER A 69 2.56 7.63 -0.87
CA SER A 69 3.79 8.12 -1.52
C SER A 69 4.79 6.99 -1.78
N SER A 70 4.96 6.05 -0.84
CA SER A 70 5.81 4.86 -1.04
C SER A 70 5.31 3.93 -2.16
N ARG A 71 3.99 3.92 -2.44
CA ARG A 71 3.38 3.15 -3.53
C ARG A 71 3.34 3.91 -4.86
N LYS A 72 3.86 5.15 -4.91
CA LYS A 72 3.84 6.07 -6.07
C LYS A 72 2.42 6.33 -6.61
N GLN A 73 1.41 6.30 -5.74
CA GLN A 73 0.01 6.55 -6.11
C GLN A 73 -0.31 8.05 -5.98
N TRP A 74 0.25 8.86 -6.87
CA TRP A 74 0.22 10.32 -6.79
C TRP A 74 -1.18 10.94 -6.71
N ASN A 75 -2.19 10.32 -7.34
CA ASN A 75 -3.59 10.75 -7.21
C ASN A 75 -4.09 10.65 -5.76
N LEU A 76 -3.82 9.53 -5.10
CA LEU A 76 -4.22 9.33 -3.70
C LEU A 76 -3.40 10.21 -2.76
N VAL A 77 -2.14 10.49 -3.09
CA VAL A 77 -1.30 11.43 -2.32
C VAL A 77 -1.93 12.83 -2.34
N ALA A 78 -2.32 13.33 -3.53
CA ALA A 78 -2.95 14.64 -3.67
C ALA A 78 -4.29 14.73 -2.90
N LEU A 79 -5.09 13.66 -2.93
CA LEU A 79 -6.34 13.58 -2.18
C LEU A 79 -6.12 13.66 -0.66
N ASN A 80 -5.17 12.88 -0.14
CA ASN A 80 -4.84 12.88 1.30
C ASN A 80 -4.27 14.24 1.75
N PHE A 81 -3.50 14.89 0.87
CA PHE A 81 -2.98 16.24 1.14
C PHE A 81 -4.10 17.28 1.19
N ASN A 82 -5.08 17.21 0.27
CA ASN A 82 -6.23 18.11 0.29
C ASN A 82 -7.07 17.95 1.57
N GLY A 83 -7.35 16.70 1.98
CA GLY A 83 -8.03 16.41 3.25
C GLY A 83 -7.25 16.96 4.46
N LEU A 84 -5.93 16.79 4.47
CA LEU A 84 -5.07 17.32 5.53
C LEU A 84 -5.14 18.86 5.63
N VAL A 85 -5.16 19.58 4.51
CA VAL A 85 -5.33 21.04 4.51
C VAL A 85 -6.71 21.45 5.04
N ALA A 86 -7.76 20.70 4.72
CA ALA A 86 -9.10 20.95 5.24
C ALA A 86 -9.16 20.81 6.77
N TRP A 87 -8.59 19.73 7.33
CA TRP A 87 -8.57 19.52 8.79
C TRP A 87 -7.65 20.49 9.53
N ILE A 88 -6.52 20.90 8.93
CA ILE A 88 -5.68 21.97 9.49
C ILE A 88 -6.44 23.29 9.53
N SER A 89 -7.17 23.63 8.46
CA SER A 89 -7.99 24.85 8.41
C SER A 89 -9.13 24.80 9.42
N HIS A 90 -9.72 23.62 9.65
CA HIS A 90 -10.74 23.41 10.67
C HIS A 90 -10.18 23.49 12.09
N PHE A 91 -8.93 23.09 12.32
CA PHE A 91 -8.28 23.23 13.63
C PHE A 91 -7.89 24.69 13.96
N LEU A 92 -7.59 25.50 12.93
CA LEU A 92 -7.17 26.90 13.10
C LEU A 92 -8.33 27.90 13.20
N LYS A 93 -9.56 27.49 12.93
CA LYS A 93 -10.75 28.36 12.87
C LYS A 93 -11.74 28.01 13.97
#